data_AF-A0A257VU79-F1
#
_entry.id   AF-A0A257VU79-F1
#
_cell.length_a   1.000
_cell.length_b   1.000
_cell.length_c   1.000
_cell.angle_alpha   90.00
_cell.angle_beta   90.00
_cell.angle_gamma   90.00
#
_symmetry.space_group_name_H-M   'P 1'
#
loop_
_entity.id
_entity.type
_entity.pdbx_description
1 polymer ?
#
loop_
_entity_poly.entity_id
_entity_poly.type
_entity_poly.pdbx_seq_one_letter_code
_entity_poly.pdbx_strand_id
1 'polypeptide(L)'
;MKTLTLLGSTGSIGTSTLDVVRRRRDEFSVYALVAGSNLDLLVEQIREFAPAVAVVATPDLCDELAKRLAEVGIRPPQLASGAAGRLEAAIAPEVDIVMSAIVGVAGLEATYQAVRKRKVIGLANKEVLVASGQLVMEACRETGTEMIPVDSEHNGAHQCLRAGRRDEVTKLILTASGGPFRRTSKEELEKVTVAQA
;
A
#
# COMPACT_ATOMS: atom_id res chain seq x y z
N MET A 1 10.18 14.05 11.24
CA MET A 1 9.00 13.87 10.38
C MET A 1 9.39 12.97 9.22
N LYS A 2 8.64 11.87 9.00
CA LYS A 2 8.82 10.94 7.88
C LYS A 2 7.75 11.20 6.83
N THR A 3 8.17 11.31 5.58
CA THR A 3 7.30 11.62 4.46
C THR A 3 6.92 10.34 3.72
N LEU A 4 5.64 10.15 3.43
CA LEU A 4 5.14 8.90 2.84
C LEU A 4 4.45 9.09 1.48
N THR A 5 4.53 8.06 0.65
CA THR A 5 3.66 7.85 -0.52
C THR A 5 2.77 6.64 -0.27
N LEU A 6 1.44 6.80 -0.41
CA LEU A 6 0.48 5.69 -0.37
C LEU A 6 0.15 5.24 -1.78
N LEU A 7 0.64 4.06 -2.16
CA LEU A 7 0.19 3.33 -3.33
C LEU A 7 -1.12 2.61 -2.97
N GLY A 8 -2.27 3.16 -3.34
CA GLY A 8 -3.59 2.58 -3.02
C GLY A 8 -4.24 3.21 -1.79
N SER A 9 -4.35 4.54 -1.76
CA SER A 9 -4.84 5.30 -0.59
C SER A 9 -6.32 5.09 -0.28
N THR A 10 -7.14 4.79 -1.28
CA THR A 10 -8.60 4.61 -1.14
C THR A 10 -9.02 3.18 -0.83
N GLY A 11 -8.07 2.25 -0.73
CA GLY A 11 -8.33 0.87 -0.30
C GLY A 11 -8.28 0.73 1.23
N SER A 12 -8.68 -0.43 1.76
CA SER A 12 -8.73 -0.70 3.21
C SER A 12 -7.40 -0.44 3.94
N ILE A 13 -6.28 -0.86 3.36
CA ILE A 13 -4.95 -0.59 3.94
C ILE A 13 -4.59 0.88 3.84
N GLY A 14 -4.93 1.54 2.73
CA GLY A 14 -4.67 2.96 2.53
C GLY A 14 -5.41 3.83 3.55
N THR A 15 -6.71 3.58 3.74
CA THR A 15 -7.51 4.29 4.75
C THR A 15 -7.02 4.02 6.17
N SER A 16 -6.73 2.76 6.50
CA SER A 16 -6.14 2.40 7.80
C SER A 16 -4.78 3.06 8.04
N THR A 17 -3.96 3.21 6.99
CA THR A 17 -2.67 3.93 7.07
C THR A 17 -2.90 5.40 7.35
N LEU A 18 -3.84 6.04 6.65
CA LEU A 18 -4.19 7.45 6.88
C LEU A 18 -4.79 7.69 8.27
N ASP A 19 -5.51 6.72 8.83
CA ASP A 19 -5.97 6.79 10.22
C ASP A 19 -4.82 6.86 11.23
N VAL A 20 -3.74 6.12 10.99
CA VAL A 20 -2.51 6.20 11.81
C VAL A 20 -1.84 7.56 11.63
N VAL A 21 -1.68 8.01 10.38
CA VAL A 21 -1.07 9.32 10.06
C VAL A 21 -1.84 10.46 10.73
N ARG A 22 -3.18 10.43 10.69
CA ARG A 22 -4.05 11.41 11.34
C ARG A 22 -3.79 11.54 12.84
N ARG A 23 -3.47 10.43 13.52
CA ARG A 23 -3.19 10.37 14.97
C ARG A 23 -1.72 10.64 15.32
N ARG A 24 -0.85 10.83 14.32
CA ARG A 24 0.61 10.94 14.43
C ARG A 24 1.16 11.98 13.44
N ARG A 25 0.47 13.12 13.29
CA ARG A 25 0.83 14.19 12.34
C ARG A 25 2.14 14.90 12.68
N ASP A 26 2.62 14.77 13.90
CA ASP A 26 3.93 15.21 14.37
C ASP A 26 5.06 14.29 13.86
N GLU A 27 4.75 13.03 13.58
CA GLU A 27 5.71 12.04 13.11
C GLU A 27 5.66 11.84 11.59
N PHE A 28 4.48 11.93 10.97
CA PHE A 28 4.27 11.58 9.56
C PHE A 28 3.59 12.68 8.74
N SER A 29 4.02 12.83 7.48
CA SER A 29 3.41 13.69 6.47
C SER A 29 3.19 12.94 5.16
N VAL A 30 2.14 13.29 4.41
CA VAL A 30 1.80 12.65 3.13
C VAL A 30 2.35 13.46 1.97
N TYR A 31 3.23 12.86 1.16
CA TYR A 31 3.70 13.46 -0.09
C TYR A 31 2.76 13.14 -1.25
N ALA A 32 2.40 11.87 -1.42
CA ALA A 32 1.54 11.44 -2.51
C ALA A 32 0.43 10.47 -2.09
N LEU A 33 -0.74 10.69 -2.68
CA LEU A 33 -1.88 9.77 -2.61
C LEU A 33 -2.13 9.18 -4.00
N VAL A 34 -2.02 7.87 -4.12
CA VAL A 34 -2.31 7.15 -5.36
C VAL A 34 -3.59 6.36 -5.20
N ALA A 35 -4.59 6.64 -6.04
CA ALA A 35 -5.87 5.94 -6.05
C ALA A 35 -6.16 5.34 -7.43
N GLY A 36 -7.17 4.45 -7.46
CA GLY A 36 -7.76 3.96 -8.70
C GLY A 36 -8.74 4.99 -9.27
N SER A 37 -10.03 4.72 -9.09
CA SER A 37 -11.15 5.53 -9.60
C SER A 37 -12.06 6.11 -8.51
N ASN A 38 -11.81 5.83 -7.23
CA ASN A 38 -12.62 6.37 -6.12
C ASN A 38 -12.27 7.83 -5.84
N LEU A 39 -12.78 8.74 -6.67
CA LEU A 39 -12.48 10.16 -6.60
C LEU A 39 -13.10 10.84 -5.39
N ASP A 40 -14.27 10.40 -4.93
CA ASP A 40 -14.95 11.01 -3.78
C ASP A 40 -14.09 10.90 -2.52
N LEU A 41 -13.63 9.68 -2.21
CA LEU A 41 -12.75 9.47 -1.07
C LEU A 41 -11.38 10.14 -1.29
N LEU A 42 -10.86 10.17 -2.52
CA LEU A 42 -9.59 10.83 -2.80
C LEU A 42 -9.67 12.35 -2.55
N VAL A 43 -10.77 13.01 -2.91
CA VAL A 43 -11.00 14.44 -2.64
C VAL A 43 -10.99 14.72 -1.13
N GLU A 44 -11.64 13.88 -0.34
CA GLU A 44 -11.62 13.98 1.13
C GLU A 44 -10.20 13.81 1.68
N GLN A 45 -9.46 12.82 1.19
CA GLN A 45 -8.08 12.60 1.59
C GLN A 45 -7.16 13.77 1.19
N ILE A 46 -7.32 14.34 -0.01
CA ILE A 46 -6.56 15.51 -0.46
C ILE A 46 -6.85 16.71 0.45
N ARG A 47 -8.13 16.95 0.79
CA ARG A 47 -8.52 18.03 1.71
C ARG A 47 -7.80 17.91 3.05
N GLU A 48 -7.78 16.70 3.59
CA GLU A 48 -7.29 16.44 4.94
C GLU A 48 -5.75 16.39 5.04
N PHE A 49 -5.10 15.79 4.05
CA PHE A 49 -3.66 15.51 4.11
C PHE A 49 -2.82 16.45 3.27
N ALA A 50 -3.45 17.24 2.39
CA ALA A 50 -2.80 18.22 1.52
C ALA A 50 -1.50 17.70 0.87
N PRO A 51 -1.55 16.56 0.15
CA PRO A 51 -0.38 15.98 -0.48
C PRO A 51 0.20 16.93 -1.54
N ALA A 52 1.48 16.77 -1.88
CA ALA A 52 2.09 17.46 -3.00
C ALA A 52 1.62 16.89 -4.35
N VAL A 53 1.35 15.58 -4.40
CA VAL A 53 0.97 14.85 -5.63
C VAL A 53 -0.27 13.99 -5.39
N ALA A 54 -1.18 13.96 -6.36
CA ALA A 54 -2.25 12.95 -6.42
C ALA A 54 -2.19 12.20 -7.75
N VAL A 55 -2.28 10.87 -7.68
CA VAL A 55 -2.22 9.99 -8.85
C VAL A 55 -3.50 9.19 -8.99
N VAL A 56 -4.10 9.19 -10.17
CA VAL A 56 -5.32 8.41 -10.49
C VAL A 56 -5.06 7.41 -11.62
N ALA A 57 -6.01 6.51 -11.87
CA ALA A 57 -5.81 5.41 -12.82
C ALA A 57 -5.61 5.89 -14.28
N THR A 58 -6.30 6.95 -14.72
CA THR A 58 -6.32 7.40 -16.12
C THR A 58 -6.26 8.93 -16.24
N PRO A 59 -5.83 9.49 -17.39
CA PRO A 59 -5.84 10.93 -17.63
C PRO A 59 -7.22 11.59 -17.47
N ASP A 60 -8.28 10.95 -17.96
CA ASP A 60 -9.65 11.49 -17.83
C ASP A 60 -10.07 11.68 -16.37
N LEU A 61 -9.59 10.81 -15.47
CA LEU A 61 -9.83 10.94 -14.04
C LEU A 61 -9.05 12.12 -13.42
N CYS A 62 -7.94 12.57 -14.03
CA CYS A 62 -7.25 13.79 -13.58
C CYS A 62 -8.13 15.01 -13.82
N ASP A 63 -8.72 15.11 -15.02
CA ASP A 63 -9.59 16.23 -15.38
C ASP A 63 -10.84 16.26 -14.48
N GLU A 64 -11.43 15.10 -14.23
CA GLU A 64 -12.56 14.96 -13.31
C GLU A 64 -12.17 15.32 -11.87
N LEU A 65 -11.02 14.84 -11.38
CA LEU A 65 -10.53 15.18 -10.05
C LEU A 65 -10.26 16.68 -9.91
N ALA A 66 -9.68 17.33 -10.93
CA ALA A 66 -9.44 18.77 -10.93
C ALA A 66 -10.74 19.56 -10.82
N LYS A 67 -11.79 19.17 -11.56
CA LYS A 67 -13.13 19.79 -11.46
C LYS A 67 -13.71 19.64 -10.06
N ARG A 68 -13.73 18.42 -9.51
CA ARG A 68 -14.26 18.17 -8.16
C ARG A 68 -13.53 18.99 -7.10
N LEU A 69 -12.20 19.06 -7.16
CA LEU A 69 -11.41 19.88 -6.24
C LEU A 69 -11.76 21.37 -6.34
N ALA A 70 -11.94 21.89 -7.56
CA ALA A 70 -12.35 23.27 -7.78
C ALA A 70 -13.76 23.57 -7.25
N GLU A 71 -14.72 22.67 -7.48
CA GLU A 71 -16.11 22.79 -6.98
C GLU A 71 -16.17 22.89 -5.46
N VAL A 72 -15.26 22.19 -4.76
CA VAL A 72 -15.19 22.21 -3.30
C VAL A 72 -14.14 23.18 -2.73
N GLY A 73 -13.57 24.04 -3.56
CA GLY A 73 -12.64 25.10 -3.17
C GLY A 73 -11.27 24.63 -2.67
N ILE A 74 -10.83 23.43 -3.05
CA ILE A 74 -9.52 22.89 -2.68
C ILE A 74 -8.50 23.21 -3.78
N ARG A 75 -7.35 23.78 -3.40
CA ARG A 75 -6.23 23.93 -4.34
C ARG A 75 -5.72 22.55 -4.75
N PRO A 76 -5.67 22.22 -6.06
CA PRO A 76 -5.23 20.90 -6.47
C PRO A 76 -3.74 20.69 -6.20
N PRO A 77 -3.34 19.46 -5.81
CA PRO A 77 -1.94 19.04 -5.85
C PRO A 77 -1.48 18.89 -7.30
N GLN A 78 -0.21 18.53 -7.53
CA GLN A 78 0.20 18.07 -8.84
C GLN A 78 -0.57 16.79 -9.19
N LEU A 79 -1.32 16.81 -10.29
CA LEU A 79 -2.08 15.66 -10.76
C LEU A 79 -1.26 14.85 -11.76
N ALA A 80 -1.21 13.54 -11.57
CA ALA A 80 -0.62 12.58 -12.50
C ALA A 80 -1.53 11.35 -12.65
N SER A 81 -1.26 10.52 -13.65
CA SER A 81 -2.06 9.31 -13.86
C SER A 81 -1.25 8.12 -14.34
N GLY A 82 -1.87 6.95 -14.25
CA GLY A 82 -1.35 5.71 -14.79
C GLY A 82 -0.06 5.23 -14.12
N ALA A 83 0.61 4.27 -14.76
CA ALA A 83 1.82 3.65 -14.21
C ALA A 83 2.97 4.65 -14.00
N ALA A 84 3.15 5.59 -14.94
CA ALA A 84 4.19 6.62 -14.85
C ALA A 84 4.02 7.49 -13.60
N GLY A 85 2.81 8.00 -13.35
CA GLY A 85 2.53 8.78 -12.14
C GLY A 85 2.76 7.98 -10.84
N ARG A 86 2.37 6.70 -10.82
CA ARG A 86 2.63 5.82 -9.66
C ARG A 86 4.11 5.65 -9.39
N LEU A 87 4.88 5.41 -10.45
CA LEU A 87 6.32 5.22 -10.37
C LEU A 87 6.99 6.49 -9.84
N GLU A 88 6.75 7.65 -10.47
CA GLU A 88 7.32 8.94 -10.08
C GLU A 88 6.99 9.29 -8.62
N ALA A 89 5.74 9.11 -8.21
CA ALA A 89 5.33 9.35 -6.82
C ALA A 89 6.03 8.43 -5.81
N ALA A 90 6.34 7.18 -6.18
CA ALA A 90 7.02 6.23 -5.31
C ALA A 90 8.53 6.53 -5.17
N ILE A 91 9.15 7.10 -6.21
CA ILE A 91 10.60 7.34 -6.24
C ILE A 91 11.00 8.79 -5.93
N ALA A 92 10.04 9.68 -5.70
CA ALA A 92 10.27 11.09 -5.41
C ALA A 92 11.34 11.27 -4.30
N PRO A 93 12.32 12.19 -4.46
CA PRO A 93 13.38 12.41 -3.47
C PRO A 93 12.87 12.69 -2.06
N GLU A 94 11.75 13.39 -1.94
CA GLU A 94 11.09 13.84 -0.70
C GLU A 94 10.50 12.69 0.13
N VAL A 95 10.27 11.53 -0.50
CA VAL A 95 9.60 10.39 0.12
C VAL A 95 10.60 9.56 0.92
N ASP A 96 10.30 9.26 2.18
CA ASP A 96 11.05 8.32 3.01
C ASP A 96 10.48 6.91 2.93
N ILE A 97 9.14 6.81 2.92
CA ILE A 97 8.39 5.57 3.09
C ILE A 97 7.40 5.39 1.95
N VAL A 98 7.36 4.21 1.35
CA VAL A 98 6.33 3.83 0.37
C VAL A 98 5.44 2.75 0.96
N MET A 99 4.16 3.06 1.16
CA MET A 99 3.14 2.09 1.53
C MET A 99 2.57 1.45 0.26
N SER A 100 2.97 0.21 -0.02
CA SER A 100 2.54 -0.57 -1.19
C SER A 100 1.26 -1.36 -0.87
N ALA A 101 0.11 -0.74 -1.11
CA ALA A 101 -1.23 -1.28 -0.83
C ALA A 101 -2.11 -1.51 -2.06
N ILE A 102 -1.59 -1.30 -3.28
CA ILE A 102 -2.30 -1.66 -4.53
C ILE A 102 -2.35 -3.18 -4.65
N VAL A 103 -3.52 -3.74 -4.91
CA VAL A 103 -3.74 -5.20 -5.11
C VAL A 103 -3.16 -5.72 -6.43
N GLY A 104 -2.88 -7.03 -6.50
CA GLY A 104 -2.29 -7.66 -7.68
C GLY A 104 -0.88 -7.15 -8.03
N VAL A 105 -0.51 -7.19 -9.31
CA VAL A 105 0.84 -6.81 -9.78
C VAL A 105 0.98 -5.35 -10.22
N ALA A 106 -0.10 -4.57 -10.19
CA ALA A 106 -0.11 -3.20 -10.70
C ALA A 106 0.79 -2.23 -9.91
N GLY A 107 1.12 -2.58 -8.66
CA GLY A 107 2.05 -1.85 -7.81
C GLY A 107 3.51 -2.34 -7.89
N LEU A 108 3.77 -3.46 -8.56
CA LEU A 108 5.08 -4.14 -8.51
C LEU A 108 6.23 -3.24 -8.98
N GLU A 109 6.08 -2.60 -10.15
CA GLU A 109 7.12 -1.76 -10.72
C GLU A 109 7.46 -0.58 -9.79
N ALA A 110 6.45 0.13 -9.30
CA ALA A 110 6.63 1.26 -8.38
C ALA A 110 7.30 0.81 -7.07
N THR A 111 6.88 -0.33 -6.51
CA THR A 111 7.48 -0.90 -5.30
C THR A 111 8.93 -1.33 -5.52
N TYR A 112 9.22 -2.01 -6.62
CA TYR A 112 10.59 -2.42 -6.97
C TYR A 112 11.51 -1.20 -7.15
N GLN A 113 11.04 -0.17 -7.85
CA GLN A 113 11.84 1.04 -8.06
C GLN A 113 12.04 1.84 -6.77
N ALA A 114 11.05 1.86 -5.86
CA ALA A 114 11.23 2.41 -4.52
C ALA A 114 12.32 1.66 -3.73
N VAL A 115 12.38 0.32 -3.83
CA VAL A 115 13.49 -0.48 -3.28
C VAL A 115 14.84 -0.06 -3.90
N ARG A 116 14.92 0.08 -5.23
CA ARG A 116 16.15 0.55 -5.90
C ARG A 116 16.58 1.95 -5.45
N LYS A 117 15.64 2.77 -4.96
CA LYS A 117 15.88 4.10 -4.40
C LYS A 117 16.06 4.13 -2.88
N ARG A 118 16.20 2.96 -2.23
CA ARG A 118 16.45 2.84 -0.79
C ARG A 118 15.36 3.45 0.09
N LYS A 119 14.12 3.49 -0.40
CA LYS A 119 12.96 3.90 0.39
C LYS A 119 12.59 2.78 1.37
N VAL A 120 12.05 3.12 2.54
CA VAL A 120 11.46 2.09 3.42
C VAL A 120 10.15 1.63 2.79
N ILE A 121 9.95 0.32 2.67
CA ILE A 121 8.76 -0.25 2.01
C ILE A 121 7.84 -0.87 3.05
N GLY A 122 6.64 -0.32 3.21
CA GLY A 122 5.53 -1.02 3.86
C GLY A 122 4.83 -1.88 2.82
N LEU A 123 4.98 -3.20 2.87
CA LEU A 123 4.40 -4.11 1.88
C LEU A 123 3.12 -4.76 2.42
N ALA A 124 1.97 -4.33 1.89
CA ALA A 124 0.66 -4.90 2.21
C ALA A 124 0.11 -5.82 1.13
N ASN A 125 0.70 -5.78 -0.07
CA ASN A 125 0.36 -6.66 -1.18
C ASN A 125 1.23 -7.93 -1.15
N LYS A 126 0.61 -9.11 -1.04
CA LYS A 126 1.33 -10.40 -1.02
C LYS A 126 1.76 -10.81 -2.42
N GLU A 127 0.96 -10.49 -3.41
CA GLU A 127 1.12 -10.88 -4.81
C GLU A 127 2.44 -10.43 -5.42
N VAL A 128 3.00 -9.31 -4.97
CA VAL A 128 4.35 -8.83 -5.30
C VAL A 128 5.40 -9.88 -4.95
N LEU A 129 5.37 -10.43 -3.74
CA LEU A 129 6.35 -11.46 -3.32
C LEU A 129 6.00 -12.84 -3.87
N VAL A 130 4.72 -13.14 -4.09
CA VAL A 130 4.33 -14.41 -4.73
C VAL A 130 4.80 -14.46 -6.19
N ALA A 131 4.62 -13.38 -6.95
CA ALA A 131 4.98 -13.34 -8.37
C ALA A 131 6.46 -13.04 -8.62
N SER A 132 7.12 -12.28 -7.74
CA SER A 132 8.46 -11.75 -7.98
C SER A 132 9.36 -11.70 -6.73
N GLY A 133 9.10 -12.58 -5.76
CA GLY A 133 9.77 -12.56 -4.47
C GLY A 133 11.29 -12.61 -4.55
N GLN A 134 11.87 -13.45 -5.41
CA GLN A 134 13.33 -13.50 -5.57
C GLN A 134 13.89 -12.14 -6.02
N LEU A 135 13.33 -11.57 -7.09
CA LEU A 135 13.75 -10.29 -7.66
C LEU A 135 13.67 -9.14 -6.64
N VAL A 136 12.54 -9.04 -5.94
CA VAL A 136 12.32 -7.97 -4.94
C VAL A 136 13.25 -8.14 -3.74
N MET A 137 13.40 -9.37 -3.23
CA MET A 137 14.24 -9.62 -2.05
C MET A 137 15.74 -9.51 -2.36
N GLU A 138 16.17 -9.85 -3.58
CA GLU A 138 17.54 -9.56 -4.05
C GLU A 138 17.80 -8.06 -4.08
N ALA A 139 16.90 -7.28 -4.68
CA ALA A 139 17.04 -5.83 -4.71
C ALA A 139 17.07 -5.22 -3.29
N CYS A 140 16.27 -5.72 -2.34
CA CYS A 140 16.34 -5.28 -0.95
C CYS A 140 17.72 -5.55 -0.33
N ARG A 141 18.29 -6.74 -0.55
CA ARG A 141 19.64 -7.09 -0.05
C ARG A 141 20.73 -6.22 -0.66
N GLU A 142 20.70 -6.00 -1.97
CA GLU A 142 21.69 -5.18 -2.70
C GLU A 142 21.66 -3.72 -2.25
N THR A 143 20.47 -3.19 -1.98
CA THR A 143 20.27 -1.77 -1.67
C THR A 143 20.36 -1.46 -0.18
N GLY A 144 20.23 -2.49 0.68
CA GLY A 144 20.05 -2.32 2.12
C GLY A 144 18.66 -1.81 2.50
N THR A 145 17.68 -1.93 1.59
CA THR A 145 16.32 -1.43 1.81
C THR A 145 15.61 -2.22 2.89
N GLU A 146 15.00 -1.51 3.84
CA GLU A 146 14.09 -2.11 4.81
C GLU A 146 12.71 -2.35 4.17
N MET A 147 12.29 -3.61 4.17
CA MET A 147 10.93 -4.02 3.77
C MET A 147 10.19 -4.53 5.01
N ILE A 148 9.11 -3.84 5.36
CA ILE A 148 8.28 -4.12 6.52
C ILE A 148 6.99 -4.79 6.03
N PRO A 149 6.71 -6.05 6.42
CA PRO A 149 5.43 -6.67 6.09
C PRO A 149 4.31 -5.99 6.86
N VAL A 150 3.25 -5.61 6.16
CA VAL A 150 2.06 -4.96 6.75
C VAL A 150 0.94 -5.97 7.00
N ASP A 151 0.92 -7.05 6.23
CA ASP A 151 -0.06 -8.12 6.38
C ASP A 151 0.02 -8.78 7.78
N SER A 152 -1.14 -9.09 8.38
CA SER A 152 -1.26 -9.43 9.80
C SER A 152 -0.35 -10.56 10.25
N GLU A 153 -0.34 -11.69 9.53
CA GLU A 153 0.43 -12.85 9.95
C GLU A 153 1.93 -12.62 9.76
N HIS A 154 2.31 -12.00 8.65
CA HIS A 154 3.70 -11.69 8.32
C HIS A 154 4.28 -10.63 9.26
N ASN A 155 3.49 -9.62 9.60
CA ASN A 155 3.85 -8.60 10.58
C ASN A 155 3.93 -9.20 11.99
N GLY A 156 3.04 -10.14 12.34
CA GLY A 156 3.12 -10.90 13.60
C GLY A 156 4.44 -11.66 13.70
N ALA A 157 4.79 -12.42 12.65
CA ALA A 157 6.08 -13.11 12.56
C ALA A 157 7.26 -12.13 12.65
N HIS A 158 7.21 -11.02 11.91
CA HIS A 158 8.26 -10.00 11.89
C HIS A 158 8.49 -9.37 13.29
N GLN A 159 7.43 -9.12 14.05
CA GLN A 159 7.53 -8.64 15.42
C GLN A 159 8.13 -9.70 16.36
N CYS A 160 7.69 -10.96 16.26
CA CYS A 160 8.28 -12.04 17.06
C CYS A 160 9.77 -12.22 16.79
N LEU A 161 10.21 -12.07 15.54
CA LEU A 161 11.61 -12.19 15.13
C LEU A 161 12.51 -11.05 15.61
N ARG A 162 11.95 -9.99 16.20
CA ARG A 162 12.71 -8.95 16.91
C ARG A 162 13.10 -9.38 18.33
N ALA A 163 12.52 -10.47 18.85
CA ALA A 163 12.95 -11.09 20.08
C ALA A 163 13.97 -12.20 19.80
N GLY A 164 14.99 -12.31 20.66
CA GLY A 164 16.02 -13.33 20.52
C GLY A 164 16.89 -13.15 19.27
N ARG A 165 17.53 -14.24 18.83
CA ARG A 165 18.31 -14.27 17.59
C ARG A 165 17.61 -15.11 16.52
N ARG A 166 17.81 -14.75 15.25
CA ARG A 166 17.17 -15.43 14.12
C ARG A 166 17.51 -16.92 14.01
N ASP A 167 18.71 -17.32 14.43
CA ASP A 167 19.19 -18.71 14.45
C ASP A 167 18.53 -19.57 15.54
N GLU A 168 17.83 -18.96 16.51
CA GLU A 168 17.08 -19.67 17.55
C GLU A 168 15.69 -20.13 17.06
N VAL A 169 15.25 -19.65 15.88
CA VAL A 169 13.91 -19.92 15.35
C VAL A 169 13.83 -21.33 14.79
N THR A 170 13.02 -22.19 15.41
CA THR A 170 12.83 -23.59 14.98
C THR A 170 11.57 -23.82 14.15
N LYS A 171 10.54 -22.99 14.33
CA LYS A 171 9.24 -23.17 13.70
C LYS A 171 8.52 -21.84 13.54
N LEU A 172 7.87 -21.65 12.39
CA LEU A 172 6.89 -20.58 12.16
C LEU A 172 5.48 -21.17 12.14
N ILE A 173 4.55 -20.61 12.92
CA ILE A 173 3.14 -21.00 12.92
C ILE A 173 2.35 -19.90 12.21
N LEU A 174 1.88 -20.20 11.01
CA LEU A 174 1.01 -19.30 10.25
C LEU A 174 -0.44 -19.54 10.65
N THR A 175 -1.05 -18.59 11.35
CA THR A 175 -2.45 -18.68 11.76
C THR A 175 -3.38 -18.32 10.62
N ALA A 176 -4.52 -19.00 10.52
CA ALA A 176 -5.58 -18.66 9.58
C ALA A 176 -6.93 -18.67 10.31
N SER A 177 -7.81 -17.72 9.98
CA SER A 177 -9.19 -17.71 10.51
C SER A 177 -9.97 -18.97 10.09
N GLY A 178 -9.63 -19.49 8.90
CA GLY A 178 -10.31 -20.59 8.23
C GLY A 178 -11.48 -20.17 7.34
N GLY A 179 -11.86 -18.88 7.36
CA GLY A 179 -12.95 -18.33 6.55
C GLY A 179 -14.34 -18.83 6.95
N PRO A 180 -15.40 -18.36 6.24
CA PRO A 180 -16.79 -18.73 6.54
C PRO A 180 -17.06 -20.22 6.33
N PHE A 181 -16.25 -20.89 5.50
CA PHE A 181 -16.47 -22.28 5.10
C PHE A 181 -15.64 -23.32 5.84
N ARG A 182 -14.95 -22.94 6.93
CA ARG A 182 -14.08 -23.84 7.71
C ARG A 182 -14.75 -25.15 8.12
N ARG A 183 -16.06 -25.13 8.37
CA ARG A 183 -16.86 -26.27 8.85
C ARG A 183 -17.84 -26.79 7.79
N THR A 184 -17.78 -26.29 6.57
CA THR A 184 -18.67 -26.71 5.47
C THR A 184 -18.25 -28.10 4.97
N SER A 185 -19.21 -29.00 4.76
CA SER A 185 -18.92 -30.32 4.19
C SER A 185 -18.49 -30.19 2.72
N LYS A 186 -17.92 -31.26 2.17
CA LYS A 186 -17.48 -31.27 0.77
C LYS A 186 -18.66 -31.06 -0.20
N GLU A 187 -19.79 -31.68 0.07
CA GLU A 187 -21.00 -31.62 -0.76
C GLU A 187 -21.64 -30.22 -0.72
N GLU A 188 -21.57 -29.54 0.42
CA GLU A 188 -22.10 -28.19 0.56
C GLU A 188 -21.14 -27.14 0.02
N LEU A 189 -19.82 -27.39 0.07
CA LEU A 189 -18.80 -26.55 -0.55
C LEU A 189 -19.00 -26.42 -2.08
N GLU A 190 -19.51 -27.44 -2.75
CA GLU A 190 -19.79 -27.39 -4.21
C GLU A 190 -20.91 -26.40 -4.58
N LYS A 191 -21.75 -26.03 -3.60
CA LYS A 191 -22.93 -25.18 -3.81
C LYS A 191 -22.74 -23.74 -3.33
N VAL A 192 -21.59 -23.41 -2.73
CA VAL A 192 -21.38 -22.06 -2.17
C VAL A 192 -21.36 -21.01 -3.27
N THR A 193 -21.84 -19.82 -2.92
CA THR A 193 -21.93 -18.67 -3.82
C THR A 193 -21.00 -17.56 -3.36
N VAL A 194 -20.66 -16.64 -4.25
CA VAL A 194 -19.82 -15.46 -3.92
C VAL A 194 -20.43 -14.63 -2.79
N ALA A 195 -21.77 -14.55 -2.70
CA ALA A 195 -22.46 -13.81 -1.65
C ALA A 195 -22.32 -14.42 -0.24
N GLN A 196 -21.93 -15.69 -0.14
CA GLN A 196 -21.70 -16.38 1.13
C GLN A 196 -20.23 -16.31 1.61
N ALA A 197 -19.33 -15.80 0.75
CA ALA A 197 -17.88 -15.75 0.99
C ALA A 197 -17.44 -14.46 1.72
#